data_AF-A0A7V6NH21-F1
#
_entry.id   AF-A0A7V6NH21-F1
#
_cell.length_a   1.000
_cell.length_b   1.000
_cell.length_c   1.000
_cell.angle_alpha   90.00
_cell.angle_beta   90.00
_cell.angle_gamma   90.00
#
_symmetry.space_group_name_H-M   'P 1'
#
loop_
_entity.id
_entity.type
_entity.pdbx_description
1 polymer ?
#
loop_
_entity_poly.entity_id
_entity_poly.type
_entity_poly.pdbx_seq_one_letter_code
_entity_poly.pdbx_strand_id
1 'polypeptide(L)'
;MPAVLKKRHTNLQRCENRLPTPFEWILDVPTVTDFHTFEDLYAAFLKQLEYIIDTKIRVNLLIERLTAEGTPAPFLSVLIDDCIEKGRDYYDAGPRYNTSYIQCTGLGSIADSLSALKKHVFENKKWTLEQMMDALSRNFEGDEPMRQYLLNKTPFFGNDLDYADDLAVRVYMDLFQMIDGKPNTRGGLHHMDMLSTTCHVYFGTITGALPNGRKAGKSLSDGTSPSHGADTNGPTAVAKSLGKLDQTLSGGTLLNQRFSPSMLKTVEERNKLGDLIRSYFELGGHHIQFNVVDTKTLLAAQKDPEQYRDLMVRVAGYSDYFNHLAPSLQEDIIYRTMNEGF
;
A
#
# COMPACT_ATOMS: atom_id res chain seq x y z
N MET A 1 4.87 15.33 -60.46
CA MET A 1 3.80 16.04 -59.75
C MET A 1 4.09 16.07 -58.25
N PRO A 2 4.77 17.10 -57.73
CA PRO A 2 5.05 17.26 -56.31
C PRO A 2 4.14 18.36 -55.74
N ALA A 3 2.98 18.02 -55.17
CA ALA A 3 2.06 19.01 -54.61
C ALA A 3 1.06 18.45 -53.58
N VAL A 4 1.45 17.57 -52.65
CA VAL A 4 0.57 17.22 -51.50
C VAL A 4 1.36 16.94 -50.20
N LEU A 5 2.44 17.68 -49.93
CA LEU A 5 3.22 17.57 -48.68
C LEU A 5 3.50 18.92 -48.00
N LYS A 6 2.67 19.93 -48.26
CA LYS A 6 2.72 21.23 -47.58
C LYS A 6 1.32 21.73 -47.30
N LYS A 7 0.71 21.28 -46.21
CA LYS A 7 -0.36 21.98 -45.44
C LYS A 7 -0.81 21.11 -44.28
N ARG A 8 -0.09 21.20 -43.16
CA ARG A 8 -0.58 20.93 -41.78
C ARG A 8 0.47 21.38 -40.76
N HIS A 9 0.97 22.60 -40.91
CA HIS A 9 1.75 23.30 -39.89
C HIS A 9 1.29 24.75 -39.84
N THR A 10 0.12 24.99 -39.25
CA THR A 10 -0.33 26.30 -38.75
C THR A 10 -1.62 26.08 -37.97
N ASN A 11 -1.48 25.74 -36.68
CA ASN A 11 -2.42 26.08 -35.59
C ASN A 11 -1.86 25.57 -34.25
N LEU A 12 -0.61 25.95 -33.96
CA LEU A 12 -0.10 26.01 -32.58
C LEU A 12 -0.16 27.49 -32.16
N GLN A 13 -1.38 28.01 -32.04
CA GLN A 13 -1.59 29.25 -31.31
C GLN A 13 -1.42 28.92 -29.82
N ARG A 14 -0.34 29.47 -29.24
CA ARG A 14 -0.11 29.74 -27.82
C ARG A 14 -1.15 29.15 -26.85
N CYS A 15 -0.89 27.92 -26.40
CA CYS A 15 -1.14 27.58 -25.00
C CYS A 15 0.12 27.94 -24.23
N GLU A 16 0.33 29.23 -23.98
CA GLU A 16 1.20 29.70 -22.87
C GLU A 16 0.42 29.47 -21.56
N ASN A 17 0.02 28.24 -21.31
CA ASN A 17 -0.37 27.82 -19.96
C ASN A 17 0.95 27.49 -19.27
N ARG A 18 1.35 28.40 -18.38
CA ARG A 18 2.36 28.17 -17.34
C ARG A 18 2.20 26.73 -16.85
N LEU A 19 3.26 25.91 -16.98
CA LEU A 19 3.32 24.67 -16.20
C LEU A 19 3.19 25.10 -14.74
N PRO A 20 2.15 24.64 -14.00
CA PRO A 20 1.98 25.03 -12.62
C PRO A 20 3.24 24.66 -11.85
N THR A 21 3.67 25.54 -10.96
CA THR A 21 4.77 25.21 -10.06
C THR A 21 4.36 24.00 -9.19
N PRO A 22 5.30 23.21 -8.64
CA PRO A 22 4.99 21.97 -7.91
C PRO A 22 4.03 22.11 -6.72
N PHE A 23 3.69 23.34 -6.31
CA PHE A 23 2.85 23.67 -5.15
C PHE A 23 1.48 24.26 -5.50
N GLU A 24 1.13 24.48 -6.77
CA GLU A 24 -0.20 24.99 -7.18
C GLU A 24 -1.27 23.88 -7.31
N TRP A 25 -0.97 22.66 -6.88
CA TRP A 25 -1.87 21.50 -6.93
C TRP A 25 -2.57 21.20 -5.61
N ILE A 26 -2.49 22.10 -4.63
CA ILE A 26 -3.33 21.99 -3.44
C ILE A 26 -4.75 22.22 -3.94
N LEU A 27 -5.53 21.14 -4.08
CA LEU A 27 -6.99 21.22 -4.09
C LEU A 27 -7.43 22.27 -3.08
N ASP A 28 -8.51 22.99 -3.33
CA ASP A 28 -9.11 23.88 -2.33
C ASP A 28 -9.68 23.01 -1.19
N VAL A 29 -8.79 22.48 -0.35
CA VAL A 29 -9.10 21.66 0.81
C VAL A 29 -9.29 22.60 1.99
N PRO A 30 -10.32 22.34 2.81
CA PRO A 30 -10.51 23.08 4.05
C PRO A 30 -9.24 23.01 4.90
N THR A 31 -9.00 24.09 5.64
CA THR A 31 -7.89 24.18 6.58
C THR A 31 -8.19 23.40 7.85
N VAL A 32 -7.16 23.16 8.66
CA VAL A 32 -7.27 22.42 9.93
C VAL A 32 -8.39 22.95 10.84
N THR A 33 -8.67 24.26 10.80
CA THR A 33 -9.71 24.92 11.60
C THR A 33 -11.14 24.61 11.14
N ASP A 34 -11.32 24.07 9.94
CA ASP A 34 -12.61 23.79 9.33
C ASP A 34 -13.13 22.37 9.67
N PHE A 35 -12.30 21.53 10.30
CA PHE A 35 -12.66 20.16 10.67
C PHE A 35 -13.23 20.11 12.08
N HIS A 36 -14.56 20.18 12.21
CA HIS A 36 -15.26 20.13 13.50
C HIS A 36 -15.53 18.70 13.97
N THR A 37 -15.63 17.76 13.04
CA THR A 37 -15.88 16.34 13.30
C THR A 37 -14.86 15.46 12.56
N PHE A 38 -14.75 14.20 13.00
CA PHE A 38 -13.94 13.22 12.28
C PHE A 38 -14.41 13.03 10.83
N GLU A 39 -15.73 13.13 10.59
CA GLU A 39 -16.30 13.00 9.25
C GLU A 39 -15.93 14.16 8.32
N ASP A 40 -15.77 15.38 8.85
CA ASP A 40 -15.27 16.52 8.07
C ASP A 40 -13.83 16.25 7.59
N LEU A 41 -12.99 15.74 8.48
CA LEU A 41 -11.61 15.34 8.14
C LEU A 41 -11.59 14.17 7.15
N TYR A 42 -12.43 13.15 7.36
CA TYR A 42 -12.50 12.01 6.45
C TYR A 42 -12.99 12.41 5.05
N ALA A 43 -13.98 13.31 4.97
CA ALA A 43 -14.45 13.85 3.70
C ALA A 43 -13.34 14.64 2.97
N ALA A 44 -12.52 15.41 3.69
CA ALA A 44 -11.37 16.08 3.10
C ALA A 44 -10.28 15.10 2.62
N PHE A 45 -10.05 14.02 3.38
CA PHE A 45 -9.18 12.91 2.97
C PHE A 45 -9.67 12.27 1.66
N LEU A 46 -10.97 11.99 1.53
CA LEU A 46 -11.53 11.41 0.31
C LEU A 46 -11.36 12.32 -0.91
N LYS A 47 -11.52 13.64 -0.77
CA LYS A 47 -11.28 14.60 -1.86
C LYS A 47 -9.83 14.57 -2.35
N GLN A 48 -8.87 14.47 -1.42
CA GLN A 48 -7.45 14.32 -1.77
C GLN A 48 -7.19 13.01 -2.51
N LEU A 49 -7.78 11.93 -2.02
CA LEU A 49 -7.62 10.61 -2.60
C LEU A 49 -8.20 10.52 -4.02
N GLU A 50 -9.41 11.04 -4.22
CA GLU A 50 -10.08 11.10 -5.52
C GLU A 50 -9.22 11.83 -6.56
N TYR A 51 -8.69 13.00 -6.20
CA TYR A 51 -7.82 13.78 -7.09
C TYR A 51 -6.53 13.04 -7.47
N ILE A 52 -5.90 12.37 -6.51
CA ILE A 52 -4.69 11.57 -6.76
C ILE A 52 -5.00 10.40 -7.70
N ILE A 53 -6.09 9.67 -7.44
CA ILE A 53 -6.50 8.52 -8.26
C ILE A 53 -6.86 8.95 -9.67
N ASP A 54 -7.64 10.02 -9.83
CA ASP A 54 -8.02 10.53 -11.14
C ASP A 54 -6.80 11.01 -11.94
N THR A 55 -5.84 11.65 -11.27
CA THR A 55 -4.59 12.04 -11.90
C THR A 55 -3.77 10.82 -12.31
N LYS A 56 -3.65 9.80 -11.44
CA LYS A 56 -2.97 8.55 -11.73
C LYS A 56 -3.58 7.85 -12.95
N ILE A 57 -4.91 7.79 -13.05
CA ILE A 57 -5.60 7.12 -14.15
C ILE A 57 -5.36 7.87 -15.46
N ARG A 58 -5.48 9.20 -15.49
CA ARG A 58 -5.17 9.98 -16.70
C ARG A 58 -3.74 9.75 -17.19
N VAL A 59 -2.77 9.71 -16.27
CA VAL A 59 -1.37 9.42 -16.59
C VAL A 59 -1.19 7.98 -17.09
N ASN A 60 -1.85 7.00 -16.46
CA ASN A 60 -1.83 5.61 -16.90
C ASN A 60 -2.34 5.46 -18.33
N LEU A 61 -3.47 6.07 -18.67
CA LEU A 61 -4.05 6.01 -20.02
C LEU A 61 -3.09 6.57 -21.08
N LEU A 62 -2.39 7.67 -20.76
CA LEU A 62 -1.36 8.23 -21.63
C LEU A 62 -0.18 7.27 -21.82
N ILE A 63 0.38 6.75 -20.72
CA ILE A 63 1.52 5.81 -20.76
C ILE A 63 1.14 4.55 -21.54
N GLU A 64 -0.07 4.07 -21.35
CA GLU A 64 -0.62 2.91 -22.05
C GLU A 64 -0.62 3.10 -23.57
N ARG A 65 -1.09 4.25 -24.05
CA ARG A 65 -1.03 4.57 -25.49
C ARG A 65 0.39 4.72 -26.02
N LEU A 66 1.25 5.40 -25.26
CA LEU A 66 2.65 5.57 -25.63
C LEU A 66 3.37 4.22 -25.73
N THR A 67 3.04 3.28 -24.83
CA THR A 67 3.60 1.92 -24.85
C THR A 67 3.12 1.13 -26.05
N ALA A 68 1.81 1.16 -26.33
CA ALA A 68 1.22 0.47 -27.47
C ALA A 68 1.78 0.96 -28.82
N GLU A 69 2.05 2.26 -28.95
CA GLU A 69 2.57 2.86 -30.19
C GLU A 69 4.11 2.78 -30.29
N GLY A 70 4.82 2.97 -29.18
CA GLY A 70 6.27 3.10 -29.16
C GLY A 70 7.02 1.79 -28.95
N THR A 71 6.41 0.81 -28.30
CA THR A 71 7.08 -0.45 -27.90
C THR A 71 6.16 -1.66 -28.02
N PRO A 72 5.62 -1.97 -29.22
CA PRO A 72 4.84 -3.20 -29.40
C PRO A 72 5.70 -4.43 -29.07
N ALA A 73 5.07 -5.52 -28.63
CA ALA A 73 5.74 -6.77 -28.25
C ALA A 73 5.35 -7.95 -29.16
N PRO A 74 5.78 -8.00 -30.44
CA PRO A 74 5.37 -9.03 -31.40
C PRO A 74 5.64 -10.47 -30.93
N PHE A 75 6.77 -10.70 -30.26
CA PHE A 75 7.10 -12.04 -29.76
C PHE A 75 6.18 -12.48 -28.62
N LEU A 76 5.76 -11.57 -27.74
CA LEU A 76 4.75 -11.87 -26.73
C LEU A 76 3.39 -12.13 -27.40
N SER A 77 3.03 -11.32 -28.38
CA SER A 77 1.75 -11.41 -29.10
C SER A 77 1.53 -12.77 -29.77
N VAL A 78 2.56 -13.43 -30.31
CA VAL A 78 2.40 -14.77 -30.92
C VAL A 78 2.15 -15.88 -29.89
N LEU A 79 2.39 -15.63 -28.60
CA LEU A 79 2.22 -16.59 -27.51
C LEU A 79 0.91 -16.39 -26.72
N ILE A 80 0.16 -15.32 -27.02
CA ILE A 80 -1.03 -14.94 -26.26
C ILE A 80 -2.27 -15.09 -27.13
N ASP A 81 -3.28 -15.78 -26.58
CA ASP A 81 -4.57 -16.01 -27.23
C ASP A 81 -5.19 -14.71 -27.77
N ASP A 82 -5.86 -14.87 -28.91
CA ASP A 82 -6.59 -13.85 -29.68
C ASP A 82 -5.73 -12.74 -30.30
N CYS A 83 -4.44 -12.60 -29.98
CA CYS A 83 -3.59 -11.57 -30.58
C CYS A 83 -3.43 -11.78 -32.10
N ILE A 84 -3.12 -13.02 -32.52
CA ILE A 84 -2.99 -13.38 -33.93
C ILE A 84 -4.35 -13.28 -34.64
N GLU A 85 -5.40 -13.82 -34.04
CA GLU A 85 -6.76 -13.79 -34.61
C GLU A 85 -7.26 -12.36 -34.85
N LYS A 86 -7.02 -11.46 -33.90
CA LYS A 86 -7.39 -10.04 -34.01
C LYS A 86 -6.42 -9.22 -34.86
N GLY A 87 -5.24 -9.77 -35.19
CA GLY A 87 -4.16 -9.02 -35.84
C GLY A 87 -3.70 -7.81 -35.02
N ARG A 88 -3.66 -7.96 -33.68
CA ARG A 88 -3.33 -6.88 -32.74
C ARG A 88 -2.22 -7.29 -31.78
N ASP A 89 -1.37 -6.33 -31.43
CA ASP A 89 -0.30 -6.53 -30.46
C ASP A 89 -0.83 -6.68 -29.02
N TYR A 90 -0.06 -7.36 -28.17
CA TYR A 90 -0.33 -7.52 -26.74
C TYR A 90 -0.64 -6.20 -26.04
N TYR A 91 0.16 -5.15 -26.29
CA TYR A 91 -0.06 -3.85 -25.66
C TYR A 91 -1.20 -3.05 -26.30
N ASP A 92 -1.72 -3.47 -27.45
CA ASP A 92 -2.77 -2.78 -28.21
C ASP A 92 -4.05 -3.64 -28.35
N ALA A 93 -4.51 -4.19 -27.22
CA ALA A 93 -5.76 -4.95 -27.11
C ALA A 93 -5.82 -6.28 -27.90
N GLY A 94 -4.67 -6.90 -28.17
CA GLY A 94 -4.59 -8.28 -28.67
C GLY A 94 -5.21 -9.32 -27.73
N PRO A 95 -4.89 -9.34 -26.42
CA PRO A 95 -5.33 -10.40 -25.52
C PRO A 95 -6.84 -10.53 -25.39
N ARG A 96 -7.34 -11.72 -25.03
CA ARG A 96 -8.76 -11.98 -24.72
C ARG A 96 -9.31 -11.04 -23.64
N TYR A 97 -8.55 -10.87 -22.57
CA TYR A 97 -8.89 -10.03 -21.42
C TYR A 97 -7.84 -8.94 -21.24
N ASN A 98 -8.30 -7.70 -21.03
CA ASN A 98 -7.43 -6.54 -20.90
C ASN A 98 -7.77 -5.79 -19.61
N THR A 99 -7.12 -6.14 -18.51
CA THR A 99 -7.28 -5.45 -17.22
C THR A 99 -6.14 -4.46 -17.00
N SER A 100 -6.39 -3.43 -16.20
CA SER A 100 -5.38 -2.53 -15.65
C SER A 100 -5.52 -2.50 -14.13
N TYR A 101 -4.42 -2.36 -13.40
CA TYR A 101 -4.45 -2.29 -11.94
C TYR A 101 -3.81 -1.00 -11.43
N ILE A 102 -4.35 -0.46 -10.35
CA ILE A 102 -3.66 0.50 -9.50
C ILE A 102 -3.32 -0.22 -8.20
N GLN A 103 -2.02 -0.33 -7.95
CA GLN A 103 -1.51 -0.95 -6.73
C GLN A 103 -1.54 0.03 -5.57
N CYS A 104 -2.23 -0.37 -4.51
CA CYS A 104 -2.38 0.41 -3.29
C CYS A 104 -1.60 -0.24 -2.13
N THR A 105 -1.07 0.58 -1.22
CA THR A 105 -0.33 0.11 -0.04
C THR A 105 -0.45 1.09 1.11
N GLY A 106 0.03 0.72 2.31
CA GLY A 106 -0.04 1.56 3.50
C GLY A 106 -1.38 1.48 4.24
N LEU A 107 -2.20 0.43 4.03
CA LEU A 107 -3.53 0.28 4.62
C LEU A 107 -3.50 0.34 6.15
N GLY A 108 -2.63 -0.44 6.80
CA GLY A 108 -2.46 -0.39 8.25
C GLY A 108 -2.04 1.00 8.73
N SER A 109 -1.10 1.65 8.02
CA SER A 109 -0.62 2.98 8.39
C SER A 109 -1.71 4.06 8.35
N ILE A 110 -2.59 4.04 7.34
CA ILE A 110 -3.70 5.00 7.25
C ILE A 110 -4.82 4.67 8.25
N ALA A 111 -5.20 3.39 8.40
CA ALA A 111 -6.22 2.97 9.35
C ALA A 111 -5.84 3.36 10.80
N ASP A 112 -4.60 3.10 11.18
CA ASP A 112 -4.06 3.44 12.51
C ASP A 112 -3.99 4.96 12.72
N SER A 113 -3.65 5.72 11.67
CA SER A 113 -3.58 7.17 11.74
C SER A 113 -4.97 7.79 11.90
N LEU A 114 -5.96 7.30 11.17
CA LEU A 114 -7.35 7.69 11.32
C LEU A 114 -7.90 7.31 12.70
N SER A 115 -7.56 6.12 13.20
CA SER A 115 -7.93 5.66 14.55
C SER A 115 -7.37 6.59 15.63
N ALA A 116 -6.10 6.98 15.50
CA ALA A 116 -5.45 7.91 16.43
C ALA A 116 -6.13 9.29 16.45
N LEU A 117 -6.43 9.84 15.26
CA LEU A 117 -7.11 11.14 15.13
C LEU A 117 -8.54 11.06 15.68
N LYS A 118 -9.33 10.08 15.24
CA LYS A 118 -10.72 9.86 15.69
C LYS A 118 -10.78 9.78 17.20
N LYS A 119 -9.93 8.94 17.81
CA LYS A 119 -9.93 8.69 19.25
C LYS A 119 -9.45 9.88 20.05
N HIS A 120 -8.28 10.42 19.73
CA HIS A 120 -7.58 11.35 20.63
C HIS A 120 -7.85 12.82 20.34
N VAL A 121 -8.21 13.16 19.10
CA VAL A 121 -8.53 14.54 18.71
C VAL A 121 -10.04 14.78 18.78
N PHE A 122 -10.85 13.94 18.13
CA PHE A 122 -12.29 14.21 17.98
C PHE A 122 -13.15 13.68 19.13
N GLU A 123 -12.89 12.45 19.59
CA GLU A 123 -13.67 11.82 20.66
C GLU A 123 -13.18 12.26 22.06
N ASN A 124 -11.95 11.91 22.43
CA ASN A 124 -11.42 12.18 23.77
C ASN A 124 -10.97 13.64 23.96
N LYS A 125 -10.73 14.38 22.86
CA LYS A 125 -10.23 15.76 22.86
C LYS A 125 -8.99 15.93 23.74
N LYS A 126 -8.10 14.94 23.73
CA LYS A 126 -6.85 14.95 24.48
C LYS A 126 -5.87 15.97 23.90
N TRP A 127 -5.89 16.13 22.58
CA TRP A 127 -5.17 17.16 21.84
C TRP A 127 -6.08 17.79 20.80
N THR A 128 -5.81 19.04 20.45
CA THR A 128 -6.44 19.65 19.27
C THR A 128 -5.75 19.18 17.99
N LEU A 129 -6.40 19.39 16.85
CA LEU A 129 -5.81 19.01 15.57
C LEU A 129 -4.56 19.85 15.27
N GLU A 130 -4.51 21.10 15.69
CA GLU A 130 -3.33 21.97 15.58
C GLU A 130 -2.15 21.44 16.40
N GLN A 131 -2.40 20.99 17.64
CA GLN A 131 -1.36 20.37 18.47
C GLN A 131 -0.82 19.09 17.84
N MET A 132 -1.70 18.28 17.24
CA MET A 132 -1.27 17.09 16.50
C MET A 132 -0.41 17.48 15.29
N MET A 133 -0.86 18.44 14.47
CA MET A 133 -0.13 18.87 13.27
C MET A 133 1.24 19.48 13.61
N ASP A 134 1.34 20.27 14.67
CA ASP A 134 2.61 20.82 15.15
C ASP A 134 3.58 19.70 15.56
N ALA A 135 3.12 18.74 16.37
CA ALA A 135 3.92 17.58 16.76
C ALA A 135 4.39 16.76 15.54
N LEU A 136 3.51 16.53 14.56
CA LEU A 136 3.87 15.81 13.32
C LEU A 136 4.89 16.58 12.47
N SER A 137 4.74 17.91 12.36
CA SER A 137 5.64 18.77 11.59
C SER A 137 7.07 18.77 12.14
N ARG A 138 7.20 18.61 13.46
CA ARG A 138 8.48 18.48 14.19
C ARG A 138 8.90 17.02 14.40
N ASN A 139 8.26 16.07 13.72
CA ASN A 139 8.59 14.64 13.84
C ASN A 139 8.57 14.11 15.30
N PHE A 140 7.66 14.64 16.12
CA PHE A 140 7.52 14.42 17.56
C PHE A 140 8.72 14.88 18.41
N GLU A 141 9.63 15.71 17.90
CA GLU A 141 10.74 16.27 18.68
C GLU A 141 10.20 17.15 19.83
N GLY A 142 10.45 16.76 21.08
CA GLY A 142 9.86 17.42 22.26
C GLY A 142 8.48 16.89 22.69
N ASP A 143 7.86 16.03 21.87
CA ASP A 143 6.53 15.46 22.10
C ASP A 143 6.54 13.92 22.19
N GLU A 144 7.66 13.33 22.60
CA GLU A 144 7.78 11.87 22.78
C GLU A 144 6.71 11.30 23.74
N PRO A 145 6.28 11.98 24.83
CA PRO A 145 5.15 11.51 25.63
C PRO A 145 3.83 11.40 24.85
N MET A 146 3.56 12.34 23.92
CA MET A 146 2.41 12.25 23.03
C MET A 146 2.55 11.04 22.11
N ARG A 147 3.71 10.90 21.46
CA ARG A 147 3.99 9.77 20.55
C ARG A 147 3.83 8.42 21.25
N GLN A 148 4.39 8.25 22.45
CA GLN A 148 4.27 7.01 23.22
C GLN A 148 2.81 6.74 23.63
N TYR A 149 2.05 7.78 23.97
CA TYR A 149 0.63 7.61 24.25
C TYR A 149 -0.14 7.16 23.01
N LEU A 150 0.13 7.76 21.84
CA LEU A 150 -0.48 7.34 20.57
C LEU A 150 -0.18 5.87 20.26
N LEU A 151 1.07 5.44 20.40
CA LEU A 151 1.47 4.05 20.13
C LEU A 151 0.81 3.03 21.07
N ASN A 152 0.60 3.39 22.34
CA ASN A 152 0.20 2.43 23.37
C ASN A 152 -1.27 2.56 23.82
N LYS A 153 -1.99 3.61 23.43
CA LYS A 153 -3.37 3.90 23.86
C LYS A 153 -4.36 4.10 22.72
N THR A 154 -3.92 3.83 21.49
CA THR A 154 -4.77 3.80 20.29
C THR A 154 -5.08 2.35 19.92
N PRO A 155 -6.35 2.00 19.60
CA PRO A 155 -6.65 0.72 18.98
C PRO A 155 -6.12 0.74 17.54
N PHE A 156 -5.30 -0.24 17.19
CA PHE A 156 -4.72 -0.35 15.85
C PHE A 156 -5.24 -1.58 15.11
N PHE A 157 -5.23 -1.48 13.79
CA PHE A 157 -5.65 -2.51 12.86
C PHE A 157 -4.80 -3.78 13.04
N GLY A 158 -5.42 -4.96 12.89
CA GLY A 158 -4.73 -6.25 13.04
C GLY A 158 -4.84 -6.88 14.44
N ASN A 159 -5.78 -6.40 15.27
CA ASN A 159 -5.96 -6.88 16.64
C ASN A 159 -7.36 -7.45 16.92
N ASP A 160 -8.15 -7.67 15.87
CA ASP A 160 -9.58 -8.00 15.94
C ASP A 160 -10.39 -6.96 16.74
N LEU A 161 -10.14 -5.68 16.44
CA LEU A 161 -10.77 -4.54 17.09
C LEU A 161 -11.56 -3.74 16.07
N ASP A 162 -12.89 -3.86 16.10
CA ASP A 162 -13.80 -3.20 15.13
C ASP A 162 -13.53 -1.70 15.02
N TYR A 163 -13.17 -1.02 16.12
CA TYR A 163 -12.85 0.41 16.09
C TYR A 163 -11.80 0.80 15.03
N ALA A 164 -10.74 0.01 14.86
CA ALA A 164 -9.68 0.28 13.89
C ALA A 164 -9.89 -0.51 12.59
N ASP A 165 -10.43 -1.73 12.69
CA ASP A 165 -10.70 -2.57 11.53
C ASP A 165 -11.77 -1.96 10.63
N ASP A 166 -12.82 -1.34 11.18
CA ASP A 166 -13.86 -0.66 10.39
C ASP A 166 -13.29 0.54 9.61
N LEU A 167 -12.25 1.20 10.13
CA LEU A 167 -11.56 2.27 9.39
C LEU A 167 -10.74 1.70 8.23
N ALA A 168 -10.09 0.55 8.41
CA ALA A 168 -9.40 -0.15 7.34
C ALA A 168 -10.38 -0.61 6.25
N VAL A 169 -11.51 -1.20 6.65
CA VAL A 169 -12.61 -1.59 5.74
C VAL A 169 -13.13 -0.38 4.97
N ARG A 170 -13.38 0.75 5.65
CA ARG A 170 -13.87 1.97 5.01
C ARG A 170 -12.91 2.48 3.94
N VAL A 171 -11.63 2.63 4.27
CA VAL A 171 -10.60 3.08 3.32
C VAL A 171 -10.44 2.11 2.15
N TYR A 172 -10.46 0.80 2.41
CA TYR A 172 -10.39 -0.22 1.37
C TYR A 172 -11.56 -0.14 0.38
N MET A 173 -12.79 0.04 0.89
CA MET A 173 -13.98 0.17 0.05
C MET A 173 -14.01 1.48 -0.72
N ASP A 174 -13.56 2.59 -0.12
CA ASP A 174 -13.46 3.88 -0.81
C ASP A 174 -12.43 3.82 -1.95
N LEU A 175 -11.27 3.21 -1.72
CA LEU A 175 -10.27 2.95 -2.78
C LEU A 175 -10.87 2.11 -3.92
N PHE A 176 -11.56 1.02 -3.58
CA PHE A 176 -12.22 0.17 -4.57
C PHE A 176 -13.21 0.98 -5.42
N GLN A 177 -14.13 1.73 -4.79
CA GLN A 177 -15.14 2.53 -5.48
C GLN A 177 -14.53 3.63 -6.38
N MET A 178 -13.38 4.18 -6.00
CA MET A 178 -12.70 5.21 -6.80
C MET A 178 -11.90 4.66 -7.98
N ILE A 179 -11.54 3.37 -7.98
CA ILE A 179 -10.64 2.77 -8.98
C ILE A 179 -11.40 1.82 -9.92
N ASP A 180 -12.22 0.95 -9.35
CA ASP A 180 -12.83 -0.16 -10.07
C ASP A 180 -13.79 0.31 -11.17
N GLY A 181 -13.76 -0.37 -12.30
CA GLY A 181 -14.65 -0.10 -13.43
C GLY A 181 -14.26 1.09 -14.31
N LYS A 182 -13.22 1.85 -13.97
CA LYS A 182 -12.73 2.95 -14.84
C LYS A 182 -12.11 2.39 -16.12
N PRO A 183 -12.45 2.86 -17.32
CA PRO A 183 -11.98 2.24 -18.58
C PRO A 183 -10.46 2.36 -18.76
N ASN A 184 -9.85 1.37 -19.40
CA ASN A 184 -8.51 1.47 -19.98
C ASN A 184 -8.59 1.71 -21.50
N THR A 185 -7.46 1.93 -22.17
CA THR A 185 -7.41 2.21 -23.62
C THR A 185 -7.45 0.94 -24.48
N ARG A 186 -7.38 -0.25 -23.86
CA ARG A 186 -7.44 -1.57 -24.50
C ARG A 186 -8.84 -2.20 -24.47
N GLY A 187 -9.87 -1.43 -24.10
CA GLY A 187 -11.27 -1.90 -24.09
C GLY A 187 -11.66 -2.73 -22.87
N GLY A 188 -10.87 -2.72 -21.80
CA GLY A 188 -11.26 -3.27 -20.50
C GLY A 188 -11.23 -2.22 -19.40
N LEU A 189 -11.06 -2.67 -18.16
CA LEU A 189 -11.31 -1.86 -16.96
C LEU A 189 -10.10 -1.84 -16.03
N HIS A 190 -10.03 -0.77 -15.23
CA HIS A 190 -9.16 -0.66 -14.08
C HIS A 190 -9.78 -1.38 -12.89
N HIS A 191 -8.93 -1.99 -12.10
CA HIS A 191 -9.23 -2.68 -10.85
C HIS A 191 -8.21 -2.27 -9.79
N MET A 192 -8.53 -2.53 -8.53
CA MET A 192 -7.62 -2.32 -7.40
C MET A 192 -6.85 -3.61 -7.09
N ASP A 193 -5.60 -3.49 -6.66
CA ASP A 193 -4.92 -4.53 -5.88
C ASP A 193 -4.18 -3.89 -4.68
N MET A 194 -3.78 -4.71 -3.72
CA MET A 194 -3.13 -4.27 -2.48
C MET A 194 -1.81 -5.03 -2.25
N LEU A 195 -0.76 -4.59 -2.92
CA LEU A 195 0.62 -5.04 -2.68
C LEU A 195 1.62 -3.89 -2.77
N SER A 196 2.81 -4.09 -2.20
CA SER A 196 3.85 -3.07 -2.19
C SER A 196 5.14 -3.43 -2.93
N THR A 197 5.45 -4.73 -3.08
CA THR A 197 6.81 -5.18 -3.46
C THR A 197 7.86 -4.58 -2.52
N THR A 198 8.42 -3.40 -2.82
CA THR A 198 9.32 -2.64 -1.95
C THR A 198 8.95 -1.15 -1.85
N CYS A 199 7.86 -0.71 -2.50
CA CYS A 199 7.50 0.70 -2.60
C CYS A 199 7.03 1.29 -1.26
N HIS A 200 6.54 0.48 -0.31
CA HIS A 200 6.14 0.93 1.02
C HIS A 200 7.32 1.50 1.82
N VAL A 201 8.53 1.02 1.56
CA VAL A 201 9.78 1.60 2.10
C VAL A 201 10.05 2.95 1.46
N TYR A 202 10.05 3.02 0.11
CA TYR A 202 10.29 4.26 -0.63
C TYR A 202 9.26 5.35 -0.30
N PHE A 203 7.96 5.04 -0.37
CA PHE A 203 6.87 5.95 0.01
C PHE A 203 7.04 6.42 1.46
N GLY A 204 7.46 5.51 2.33
CA GLY A 204 7.84 5.84 3.69
C GLY A 204 8.92 6.93 3.81
N THR A 205 9.98 6.87 2.98
CA THR A 205 11.09 7.85 2.98
C THR A 205 10.66 9.26 2.62
N ILE A 206 9.64 9.40 1.77
CA ILE A 206 9.10 10.70 1.34
C ILE A 206 7.84 11.13 2.12
N THR A 207 7.44 10.36 3.13
CA THR A 207 6.29 10.67 3.98
C THR A 207 6.76 11.19 5.34
N GLY A 208 6.14 12.28 5.80
CA GLY A 208 6.35 12.85 7.14
C GLY A 208 5.90 11.92 8.27
N ALA A 209 5.98 12.42 9.50
CA ALA A 209 5.46 11.67 10.65
C ALA A 209 3.94 11.49 10.50
N LEU A 210 3.40 10.38 11.02
CA LEU A 210 1.97 10.06 10.94
C LEU A 210 1.30 10.05 12.33
N PRO A 211 -0.01 10.35 12.40
CA PRO A 211 -0.77 10.33 13.66
C PRO A 211 -0.74 9.01 14.43
N ASN A 212 -0.44 7.88 13.79
CA ASN A 212 -0.22 6.60 14.49
C ASN A 212 1.10 6.53 15.29
N GLY A 213 1.90 7.61 15.33
CA GLY A 213 3.17 7.66 16.05
C GLY A 213 4.38 7.20 15.23
N ARG A 214 4.18 6.86 13.95
CA ARG A 214 5.25 6.58 13.00
C ARG A 214 6.07 7.86 12.75
N LYS A 215 7.38 7.79 12.93
CA LYS A 215 8.30 8.91 12.62
C LYS A 215 8.48 9.07 11.11
N ALA A 216 8.79 10.30 10.69
CA ALA A 216 9.09 10.64 9.31
C ALA A 216 10.20 9.73 8.74
N GLY A 217 10.07 9.38 7.45
CA GLY A 217 11.08 8.59 6.73
C GLY A 217 11.13 7.09 7.04
N LYS A 218 10.35 6.57 8.01
CA LYS A 218 10.24 5.12 8.25
C LYS A 218 9.44 4.42 7.13
N SER A 219 9.29 3.11 7.11
CA SER A 219 8.40 2.44 6.16
C SER A 219 6.92 2.71 6.47
N LEU A 220 6.05 2.60 5.46
CA LEU A 220 4.61 2.37 5.65
C LEU A 220 4.35 0.86 5.87
N SER A 221 3.13 0.47 6.23
CA SER A 221 2.73 -0.95 6.27
C SER A 221 2.75 -1.55 4.85
N ASP A 222 3.27 -2.77 4.71
CA ASP A 222 3.31 -3.48 3.43
C ASP A 222 1.94 -4.08 3.07
N GLY A 223 1.57 -4.06 1.78
CA GLY A 223 0.31 -4.63 1.30
C GLY A 223 -0.90 -4.24 2.16
N THR A 224 -1.60 -5.27 2.68
CA THR A 224 -2.69 -5.15 3.67
C THR A 224 -2.26 -5.57 5.08
N SER A 225 -0.97 -5.75 5.34
CA SER A 225 -0.44 -6.13 6.66
C SER A 225 -0.69 -5.01 7.70
N PRO A 226 -0.83 -5.36 9.00
CA PRO A 226 -0.79 -4.37 10.08
C PRO A 226 0.48 -3.52 10.04
N SER A 227 0.43 -2.32 10.63
CA SER A 227 1.63 -1.51 10.82
C SER A 227 2.65 -2.23 11.71
N HIS A 228 3.94 -1.96 11.51
CA HIS A 228 5.03 -2.52 12.32
C HIS A 228 4.78 -2.37 13.82
N GLY A 229 4.67 -3.50 14.53
CA GLY A 229 4.45 -3.56 15.98
C GLY A 229 3.05 -3.17 16.45
N ALA A 230 2.09 -2.98 15.54
CA ALA A 230 0.71 -2.64 15.88
C ALA A 230 -0.11 -3.87 16.27
N ASP A 231 0.15 -5.02 15.66
CA ASP A 231 -0.46 -6.31 15.96
C ASP A 231 0.15 -6.94 17.22
N THR A 232 -0.59 -6.88 18.33
CA THR A 232 -0.15 -7.39 19.64
C THR A 232 -1.00 -8.54 20.18
N ASN A 233 -2.03 -8.95 19.44
CA ASN A 233 -2.99 -10.00 19.84
C ASN A 233 -2.79 -11.33 19.08
N GLY A 234 -1.65 -11.50 18.42
CA GLY A 234 -1.28 -12.73 17.72
C GLY A 234 -1.83 -12.84 16.29
N PRO A 235 -1.33 -13.82 15.52
CA PRO A 235 -1.58 -13.95 14.08
C PRO A 235 -3.04 -14.31 13.77
N THR A 236 -3.74 -14.98 14.69
CA THR A 236 -5.18 -15.27 14.55
C THR A 236 -6.00 -13.97 14.57
N ALA A 237 -5.65 -13.00 15.42
CA ALA A 237 -6.32 -11.70 15.46
C ALA A 237 -6.07 -10.91 14.17
N VAL A 238 -4.84 -10.96 13.63
CA VAL A 238 -4.50 -10.38 12.32
C VAL A 238 -5.36 -11.00 11.22
N ALA A 239 -5.46 -12.33 11.18
CA ALA A 239 -6.28 -13.04 10.20
C ALA A 239 -7.76 -12.62 10.26
N LYS A 240 -8.32 -12.46 11.47
CA LYS A 240 -9.68 -11.95 11.65
C LYS A 240 -9.87 -10.52 11.20
N SER A 241 -8.96 -9.60 11.57
CA SER A 241 -9.01 -8.21 11.12
C SER A 241 -8.97 -8.11 9.60
N LEU A 242 -8.07 -8.84 8.92
CA LEU A 242 -8.01 -8.85 7.46
C LEU A 242 -9.20 -9.58 6.81
N GLY A 243 -9.80 -10.57 7.49
CA GLY A 243 -11.01 -11.24 7.04
C GLY A 243 -12.25 -10.34 7.02
N LYS A 244 -12.21 -9.17 7.66
CA LYS A 244 -13.28 -8.15 7.57
C LYS A 244 -13.25 -7.39 6.24
N LEU A 245 -12.12 -7.43 5.51
CA LEU A 245 -12.02 -6.85 4.17
C LEU A 245 -12.68 -7.79 3.16
N ASP A 246 -13.50 -7.27 2.24
CA ASP A 246 -13.94 -8.05 1.08
C ASP A 246 -12.80 -8.12 0.05
N GLN A 247 -11.90 -9.09 0.24
CA GLN A 247 -10.69 -9.22 -0.58
C GLN A 247 -11.00 -9.70 -2.00
N THR A 248 -12.21 -10.19 -2.27
CA THR A 248 -12.66 -10.64 -3.60
C THR A 248 -12.84 -9.48 -4.58
N LEU A 249 -13.00 -8.26 -4.07
CA LEU A 249 -13.10 -7.03 -4.85
C LEU A 249 -11.77 -6.57 -5.44
N SER A 250 -10.65 -7.15 -5.03
CA SER A 250 -9.32 -6.80 -5.54
C SER A 250 -8.75 -7.87 -6.48
N GLY A 251 -7.81 -7.47 -7.34
CA GLY A 251 -6.97 -8.41 -8.10
C GLY A 251 -5.96 -9.18 -7.26
N GLY A 252 -5.88 -8.88 -5.96
CA GLY A 252 -5.04 -9.55 -5.00
C GLY A 252 -4.70 -8.65 -3.82
N THR A 253 -4.61 -9.26 -2.64
CA THR A 253 -4.11 -8.61 -1.42
C THR A 253 -2.89 -9.37 -0.91
N LEU A 254 -2.05 -8.70 -0.13
CA LEU A 254 -0.82 -9.30 0.39
C LEU A 254 -0.75 -9.14 1.91
N LEU A 255 -0.77 -10.27 2.62
CA LEU A 255 -0.46 -10.35 4.04
C LEU A 255 0.91 -11.01 4.27
N ASN A 256 1.81 -10.29 4.93
CA ASN A 256 3.02 -10.84 5.53
C ASN A 256 2.79 -11.20 6.99
N GLN A 257 3.25 -12.37 7.40
CA GLN A 257 3.37 -12.76 8.80
C GLN A 257 4.78 -13.28 9.06
N ARG A 258 5.37 -12.88 10.20
CA ARG A 258 6.69 -13.36 10.61
C ARG A 258 6.57 -14.16 11.90
N PHE A 259 7.25 -15.29 11.94
CA PHE A 259 7.22 -16.25 13.03
C PHE A 259 8.62 -16.52 13.56
N SER A 260 8.72 -16.71 14.87
CA SER A 260 9.92 -17.30 15.46
C SER A 260 10.10 -18.74 14.95
N PRO A 261 11.34 -19.19 14.63
CA PRO A 261 11.61 -20.58 14.26
C PRO A 261 11.14 -21.61 15.30
N SER A 262 10.98 -21.22 16.57
CA SER A 262 10.44 -22.11 17.60
C SER A 262 9.00 -22.54 17.35
N MET A 263 8.22 -21.78 16.58
CA MET A 263 6.80 -22.03 16.37
C MET A 263 6.48 -23.12 15.34
N LEU A 264 7.48 -23.78 14.75
CA LEU A 264 7.30 -24.80 13.70
C LEU A 264 8.15 -26.06 13.92
N LYS A 265 8.70 -26.24 15.13
CA LYS A 265 9.60 -27.36 15.46
C LYS A 265 8.85 -28.68 15.55
N THR A 266 7.67 -28.69 16.17
CA THR A 266 6.87 -29.90 16.39
C THR A 266 5.79 -30.09 15.33
N VAL A 267 5.23 -31.30 15.23
CA VAL A 267 4.10 -31.58 14.34
C VAL A 267 2.87 -30.77 14.75
N GLU A 268 2.62 -30.64 16.05
CA GLU A 268 1.49 -29.87 16.59
C GLU A 268 1.59 -28.39 16.19
N GLU A 269 2.77 -27.80 16.33
CA GLU A 269 3.09 -26.43 15.90
C GLU A 269 2.87 -26.21 14.39
N ARG A 270 3.30 -27.17 13.56
CA ARG A 270 3.04 -27.11 12.11
C ARG A 270 1.55 -27.26 11.78
N ASN A 271 0.81 -28.07 12.55
CA ASN A 271 -0.64 -28.17 12.40
C ASN A 271 -1.33 -26.84 12.74
N LYS A 272 -0.91 -26.14 13.79
CA LYS A 272 -1.43 -24.79 14.13
C LYS A 272 -1.22 -23.78 13.00
N LEU A 273 -0.09 -23.82 12.29
CA LEU A 273 0.11 -23.01 11.08
C LEU A 273 -0.86 -23.41 9.96
N GLY A 274 -1.06 -24.72 9.75
CA GLY A 274 -2.05 -25.23 8.81
C GLY A 274 -3.47 -24.75 9.12
N ASP A 275 -3.84 -24.76 10.40
CA ASP A 275 -5.14 -24.29 10.89
C ASP A 275 -5.28 -22.77 10.68
N LEU A 276 -4.26 -21.98 11.01
CA LEU A 276 -4.25 -20.54 10.74
C LEU A 276 -4.47 -20.22 9.26
N ILE A 277 -3.78 -20.93 8.36
CA ILE A 277 -3.94 -20.75 6.90
C ILE A 277 -5.37 -21.06 6.47
N ARG A 278 -5.92 -22.20 6.93
CA ARG A 278 -7.29 -22.60 6.61
C ARG A 278 -8.30 -21.58 7.12
N SER A 279 -8.18 -21.17 8.38
CA SER A 279 -9.07 -20.18 8.98
C SER A 279 -9.00 -18.84 8.24
N TYR A 280 -7.81 -18.36 7.87
CA TYR A 280 -7.70 -17.11 7.11
C TYR A 280 -8.41 -17.17 5.74
N PHE A 281 -8.27 -18.29 5.02
CA PHE A 281 -8.96 -18.47 3.74
C PHE A 281 -10.47 -18.69 3.90
N GLU A 282 -10.93 -19.36 4.96
CA GLU A 282 -12.36 -19.46 5.28
C GLU A 282 -13.00 -18.10 5.61
N LEU A 283 -12.20 -17.17 6.15
CA LEU A 283 -12.60 -15.78 6.39
C LEU A 283 -12.54 -14.89 5.13
N GLY A 284 -12.29 -15.46 3.93
CA GLY A 284 -12.21 -14.71 2.68
C GLY A 284 -10.84 -14.09 2.39
N GLY A 285 -9.81 -14.44 3.14
CA GLY A 285 -8.43 -14.03 2.88
C GLY A 285 -7.93 -14.51 1.51
N HIS A 286 -7.26 -13.64 0.76
CA HIS A 286 -6.77 -13.94 -0.59
C HIS A 286 -5.39 -14.63 -0.58
N HIS A 287 -4.42 -14.06 0.16
CA HIS A 287 -3.06 -14.56 0.19
C HIS A 287 -2.37 -14.23 1.53
N ILE A 288 -1.62 -15.21 2.04
CA ILE A 288 -0.77 -15.09 3.24
C ILE A 288 0.58 -15.74 2.96
N GLN A 289 1.66 -15.10 3.42
CA GLN A 289 3.01 -15.63 3.31
C GLN A 289 3.79 -15.45 4.60
N PHE A 290 4.75 -16.34 4.83
CA PHE A 290 5.44 -16.46 6.11
C PHE A 290 6.93 -16.22 5.97
N ASN A 291 7.49 -15.49 6.93
CA ASN A 291 8.92 -15.43 7.16
C ASN A 291 9.21 -16.13 8.50
N VAL A 292 10.02 -17.19 8.49
CA VAL A 292 10.33 -18.00 9.68
C VAL A 292 11.80 -17.78 10.03
N VAL A 293 12.07 -16.65 10.69
CA VAL A 293 13.43 -16.20 10.99
C VAL A 293 13.42 -15.29 12.22
N ASP A 294 14.34 -15.55 13.14
CA ASP A 294 14.46 -14.74 14.34
C ASP A 294 15.23 -13.44 14.10
N THR A 295 14.97 -12.44 14.95
CA THR A 295 15.57 -11.10 14.82
C THR A 295 17.07 -11.11 15.04
N LYS A 296 17.57 -12.01 15.90
CA LYS A 296 19.01 -12.14 16.17
C LYS A 296 19.76 -12.59 14.92
N THR A 297 19.19 -13.50 14.14
CA THR A 297 19.75 -13.99 12.87
C THR A 297 19.83 -12.88 11.84
N LEU A 298 18.77 -12.09 11.65
CA LEU A 298 18.78 -10.96 10.71
C LEU A 298 19.80 -9.88 11.11
N LEU A 299 19.86 -9.52 12.40
CA LEU A 299 20.85 -8.56 12.91
C LEU A 299 22.29 -9.09 12.81
N ALA A 300 22.50 -10.40 12.95
CA ALA A 300 23.80 -11.02 12.73
C ALA A 300 24.20 -10.96 11.25
N ALA A 301 23.26 -11.20 10.33
CA ALA A 301 23.49 -11.10 8.90
C ALA A 301 23.82 -9.67 8.44
N GLN A 302 23.27 -8.64 9.09
CA GLN A 302 23.68 -7.24 8.84
C GLN A 302 25.13 -6.97 9.29
N LYS A 303 25.58 -7.61 10.38
CA LYS A 303 26.92 -7.39 10.95
C LYS A 303 28.00 -8.17 10.20
N ASP A 304 27.69 -9.39 9.75
CA ASP A 304 28.64 -10.29 9.11
C ASP A 304 28.02 -10.96 7.87
N PRO A 305 27.74 -10.18 6.79
CA PRO A 305 26.99 -10.69 5.63
C PRO A 305 27.68 -11.87 4.94
N GLU A 306 29.01 -12.00 5.03
CA GLU A 306 29.76 -13.10 4.40
C GLU A 306 29.40 -14.47 4.99
N GLN A 307 29.01 -14.53 6.27
CA GLN A 307 28.54 -15.77 6.91
C GLN A 307 27.08 -16.13 6.57
N TYR A 308 26.34 -15.20 5.96
CA TYR A 308 24.90 -15.34 5.68
C TYR A 308 24.56 -15.18 4.19
N ARG A 309 25.51 -15.53 3.29
CA ARG A 309 25.32 -15.37 1.83
C ARG A 309 24.11 -16.11 1.27
N ASP A 310 23.74 -17.23 1.88
CA ASP A 310 22.60 -18.06 1.45
C ASP A 310 21.31 -17.75 2.24
N LEU A 311 21.31 -16.74 3.12
CA LEU A 311 20.14 -16.35 3.89
C LEU A 311 19.10 -15.71 2.97
N MET A 312 18.06 -16.48 2.63
CA MET A 312 16.89 -15.96 1.93
C MET A 312 15.81 -15.51 2.91
N VAL A 313 15.15 -14.40 2.58
CA VAL A 313 14.03 -13.86 3.35
C VAL A 313 12.85 -13.56 2.45
N ARG A 314 11.64 -13.54 3.03
CA ARG A 314 10.44 -13.08 2.34
C ARG A 314 10.33 -11.56 2.43
N VAL A 315 10.21 -10.88 1.29
CA VAL A 315 10.06 -9.42 1.19
C VAL A 315 8.58 -9.05 1.16
N ALA A 316 7.97 -8.86 -0.02
CA ALA A 316 6.53 -8.77 -0.18
C ALA A 316 6.15 -9.34 -1.54
N GLY A 317 5.78 -10.63 -1.57
CA GLY A 317 5.33 -11.34 -2.78
C GLY A 317 6.44 -12.13 -3.46
N TYR A 318 7.68 -11.96 -3.00
CA TYR A 318 8.86 -12.68 -3.48
C TYR A 318 9.86 -12.92 -2.33
N SER A 319 10.82 -13.79 -2.59
CA SER A 319 11.96 -14.03 -1.70
C SER A 319 13.24 -13.57 -2.38
N ASP A 320 14.19 -13.08 -1.61
CA ASP A 320 15.51 -12.66 -2.09
C ASP A 320 16.57 -12.95 -1.02
N TYR A 321 17.83 -12.90 -1.42
CA TYR A 321 18.94 -12.96 -0.48
C TYR A 321 18.95 -11.70 0.37
N PHE A 322 19.01 -11.88 1.69
CA PHE A 322 18.99 -10.77 2.65
C PHE A 322 20.13 -9.78 2.36
N ASN A 323 21.29 -10.28 1.93
CA ASN A 323 22.45 -9.48 1.58
C ASN A 323 22.28 -8.62 0.31
N HIS A 324 21.33 -8.93 -0.57
CA HIS A 324 21.03 -8.13 -1.76
C HIS A 324 20.08 -6.97 -1.46
N LEU A 325 19.44 -6.98 -0.30
CA LEU A 325 18.48 -5.96 0.08
C LEU A 325 19.19 -4.69 0.52
N ALA A 326 18.65 -3.54 0.13
CA ALA A 326 19.09 -2.25 0.67
C ALA A 326 18.88 -2.22 2.20
N PRO A 327 19.73 -1.51 2.97
CA PRO A 327 19.62 -1.46 4.43
C PRO A 327 18.22 -1.08 4.94
N SER A 328 17.55 -0.13 4.29
CA SER A 328 16.19 0.28 4.67
C SER A 328 15.15 -0.84 4.54
N LEU A 329 15.33 -1.75 3.59
CA LEU A 329 14.46 -2.91 3.39
C LEU A 329 14.80 -4.07 4.33
N GLN A 330 16.08 -4.23 4.69
CA GLN A 330 16.48 -5.14 5.76
C GLN A 330 15.84 -4.73 7.10
N GLU A 331 15.93 -3.44 7.43
CA GLU A 331 15.30 -2.86 8.62
C GLU A 331 13.79 -3.06 8.63
N ASP A 332 13.11 -2.83 7.49
CA ASP A 332 11.68 -3.10 7.33
C ASP A 332 11.31 -4.53 7.75
N ILE A 333 12.02 -5.54 7.23
CA ILE A 333 11.77 -6.95 7.55
C ILE A 333 12.07 -7.24 9.03
N ILE A 334 13.13 -6.64 9.58
CA ILE A 334 13.52 -6.79 10.99
C ILE A 334 12.44 -6.23 11.91
N TYR A 335 11.83 -5.09 11.56
CA TYR A 335 10.82 -4.40 12.37
C TYR A 335 9.42 -5.03 12.29
N ARG A 336 9.16 -5.93 11.34
CA ARG A 336 7.88 -6.66 11.30
C ARG A 336 7.71 -7.47 12.57
N THR A 337 6.48 -7.49 13.08
CA THR A 337 6.10 -8.24 14.26
C THR A 337 6.50 -9.70 14.12
N MET A 338 7.32 -10.17 15.06
CA MET A 338 7.69 -11.58 15.16
C MET A 338 6.72 -12.25 16.13
N ASN A 339 5.82 -13.06 15.62
CA ASN A 339 4.91 -13.83 16.44
C ASN A 339 5.66 -14.96 17.16
N GLU A 340 5.31 -15.16 18.43
CA GLU A 340 5.83 -16.22 19.31
C GLU A 340 4.73 -17.20 19.79
N GLY A 341 3.48 -16.95 19.37
CA GLY A 341 2.30 -17.80 19.60
C GLY A 341 1.27 -17.63 18.48
N PHE A 342 0.31 -18.56 18.38
CA PHE A 342 -0.77 -18.56 17.38
C PHE A 342 -2.04 -17.85 17.87
#